data_AF-A0A252BLS6-F1
#
_entry.id   AF-A0A252BLS6-F1
#
_cell.length_a   1.000
_cell.length_b   1.000
_cell.length_c   1.000
_cell.angle_alpha   90.00
_cell.angle_beta   90.00
_cell.angle_gamma   90.00
#
_symmetry.space_group_name_H-M   'P 1'
#
loop_
_entity.id
_entity.type
_entity.pdbx_description
1 polymer ?
#
loop_
_entity_poly.entity_id
_entity_poly.type
_entity_poly.pdbx_seq_one_letter_code
_entity_poly.pdbx_strand_id
1 'polypeptide(L)'
;MIVSDSHIFWRTAATAALFALTGCASQNSVRPYPAQTPNAQYANGTTGPVGYNSHVPDFATRNFEPFNRQDVAAIALREWRMFGAPVSDDDPEDRPEPTDPALKPERIPGLWQRIGEYWWIGQDPYETEAGWTGKTDANGTRFEAVHDGRYAWSAAFISYVMRVAGANDRFPYSPNHATYINAAASGQSSGVSAHDPGSYTPKIGDLICVGRGRSKTVTFSMLPTSYGFPAHCGIVAAVNQNDQPFGHELSIVGGNVDDAVSLTHVPTDANGRIADGSGHSYDSRYPWCVVLEVRYDADQEPDSGM
;
A
#
# COMPACT_ATOMS: atom_id res chain seq x y z
N MET A 1 -81.66 -39.32 0.84
CA MET A 1 -81.71 -39.13 -0.63
C MET A 1 -80.77 -37.97 -0.92
N ILE A 2 -79.47 -38.27 -1.02
CA ILE A 2 -78.69 -38.20 -2.28
C ILE A 2 -78.82 -36.83 -2.94
N VAL A 3 -77.80 -35.98 -2.79
CA VAL A 3 -77.24 -35.22 -3.91
C VAL A 3 -75.72 -35.23 -3.71
N SER A 4 -75.04 -35.73 -4.73
CA SER A 4 -73.59 -35.88 -4.85
C SER A 4 -73.08 -34.65 -5.57
N ASP A 5 -72.15 -33.89 -4.98
CA ASP A 5 -71.45 -32.82 -5.68
C ASP A 5 -70.00 -33.20 -5.98
N SER A 6 -69.61 -32.84 -7.19
CA SER A 6 -68.50 -33.40 -7.94
C SER A 6 -67.27 -32.52 -7.77
N HIS A 7 -66.23 -33.02 -7.10
CA HIS A 7 -64.93 -32.35 -7.08
C HIS A 7 -64.08 -32.78 -8.27
N ILE A 8 -64.02 -31.89 -9.25
CA ILE A 8 -63.14 -31.92 -10.42
C ILE A 8 -61.70 -31.63 -9.97
N PHE A 9 -60.81 -32.60 -10.17
CA PHE A 9 -59.36 -32.46 -10.00
C PHE A 9 -58.78 -31.54 -11.07
N TRP A 10 -58.15 -30.43 -10.67
CA TRP A 10 -57.20 -29.69 -11.51
C TRP A 10 -55.79 -29.91 -10.97
N ARG A 11 -54.98 -30.61 -11.77
CA ARG A 11 -53.53 -30.68 -11.61
C ARG A 11 -52.93 -29.40 -12.19
N THR A 12 -52.41 -28.52 -11.36
CA THR A 12 -51.46 -27.48 -11.79
C THR A 12 -50.05 -27.96 -11.46
N ALA A 13 -49.29 -28.28 -12.51
CA ALA A 13 -47.88 -28.59 -12.41
C ALA A 13 -47.11 -27.28 -12.15
N ALA A 14 -46.40 -27.21 -11.03
CA ALA A 14 -45.48 -26.13 -10.73
C ALA A 14 -44.12 -26.44 -11.36
N THR A 15 -43.78 -25.75 -12.44
CA THR A 15 -42.45 -25.79 -13.05
C THR A 15 -41.54 -24.85 -12.27
N ALA A 16 -40.66 -25.42 -11.42
CA ALA A 16 -39.61 -24.64 -10.75
C ALA A 16 -38.47 -24.37 -11.74
N ALA A 17 -38.37 -23.13 -12.22
CA ALA A 17 -37.21 -22.66 -12.96
C ALA A 17 -36.08 -22.34 -11.99
N LEU A 18 -35.13 -23.26 -11.84
CA LEU A 18 -33.85 -23.01 -11.19
C LEU A 18 -33.00 -22.12 -12.10
N PHE A 19 -32.92 -20.83 -11.78
CA PHE A 19 -31.89 -19.95 -12.34
C PHE A 19 -30.56 -20.32 -11.69
N ALA A 20 -29.77 -21.15 -12.39
CA ALA A 20 -28.35 -21.26 -12.12
C ALA A 20 -27.68 -19.96 -12.57
N LEU A 21 -27.48 -19.03 -11.64
CA LEU A 21 -26.51 -17.95 -11.82
C LEU A 21 -25.13 -18.61 -11.82
N THR A 22 -24.64 -18.96 -13.01
CA THR A 22 -23.21 -19.21 -13.22
C THR A 22 -22.51 -17.88 -13.00
N GLY A 23 -22.08 -17.64 -11.77
CA GLY A 23 -21.12 -16.60 -11.47
C GLY A 23 -19.87 -16.90 -12.30
N CYS A 24 -19.57 -16.06 -13.28
CA CYS A 24 -18.24 -15.98 -13.85
C CYS A 24 -17.33 -15.41 -12.75
N ALA A 25 -16.99 -16.23 -11.75
CA ALA A 25 -15.79 -16.00 -10.99
C ALA A 25 -14.66 -16.13 -12.01
N SER A 26 -14.09 -15.00 -12.40
CA SER A 26 -12.82 -14.96 -13.10
C SER A 26 -11.81 -15.65 -12.21
N GLN A 27 -11.65 -16.97 -12.39
CA GLN A 27 -10.56 -17.74 -11.83
C GLN A 27 -9.29 -17.14 -12.43
N ASN A 28 -8.74 -16.13 -11.76
CA ASN A 28 -7.40 -15.62 -12.03
C ASN A 28 -6.47 -16.79 -11.75
N SER A 29 -6.18 -17.52 -12.81
CA SER A 29 -5.49 -18.79 -12.73
C SER A 29 -4.06 -18.52 -12.30
N VAL A 30 -3.65 -19.15 -11.19
CA VAL A 30 -2.26 -19.19 -10.72
C VAL A 30 -1.30 -19.25 -11.89
N ARG A 31 -0.32 -18.36 -11.94
CA ARG A 31 0.63 -18.35 -13.06
C ARG A 31 1.47 -19.62 -13.01
N PRO A 32 1.61 -20.36 -14.12
CA PRO A 32 2.43 -21.57 -14.15
C PRO A 32 3.92 -21.28 -13.93
N TYR A 33 4.33 -20.03 -14.18
CA TYR A 33 5.70 -19.54 -13.99
C TYR A 33 5.68 -18.19 -13.27
N PRO A 34 6.75 -17.81 -12.54
CA PRO A 34 6.90 -16.49 -11.95
C PRO A 34 6.66 -15.37 -12.97
N ALA A 35 6.05 -14.27 -12.55
CA ALA A 35 5.96 -13.07 -13.37
C ALA A 35 7.37 -12.58 -13.72
N GLN A 36 7.52 -12.07 -14.94
CA GLN A 36 8.73 -11.35 -15.32
C GLN A 36 8.47 -9.85 -15.14
N THR A 37 9.31 -9.20 -14.34
CA THR A 37 9.26 -7.76 -14.10
C THR A 37 10.58 -7.14 -14.52
N PRO A 38 10.69 -5.81 -14.68
CA PRO A 38 11.98 -5.16 -14.76
C PRO A 38 12.90 -5.62 -13.61
N ASN A 39 14.18 -5.82 -13.90
CA ASN A 39 15.22 -6.12 -12.90
C ASN A 39 16.06 -4.89 -12.53
N ALA A 40 15.67 -3.70 -13.01
CA ALA A 40 16.16 -2.40 -12.58
C ALA A 40 15.11 -1.34 -12.93
N GLN A 41 14.92 -0.33 -12.07
CA GLN A 41 13.98 0.75 -12.27
C GLN A 41 14.61 2.08 -11.83
N TYR A 42 15.01 2.87 -12.82
CA TYR A 42 15.75 4.10 -12.59
C TYR A 42 14.81 5.28 -12.32
N ALA A 43 15.29 6.25 -11.54
CA ALA A 43 14.51 7.44 -11.14
C ALA A 43 14.00 8.31 -12.31
N ASN A 44 14.57 8.17 -13.51
CA ASN A 44 14.10 8.86 -14.73
C ASN A 44 12.93 8.12 -15.43
N GLY A 45 12.40 7.06 -14.82
CA GLY A 45 11.32 6.23 -15.36
C GLY A 45 11.79 5.18 -16.37
N THR A 46 13.10 5.07 -16.65
CA THR A 46 13.63 4.00 -17.50
C THR A 46 13.73 2.69 -16.72
N THR A 47 13.41 1.59 -17.40
CA THR A 47 13.46 0.23 -16.86
C THR A 47 14.60 -0.55 -17.50
N GLY A 48 15.21 -1.43 -16.71
CA GLY A 48 16.19 -2.41 -17.16
C GLY A 48 15.55 -3.61 -17.87
N PRO A 49 16.34 -4.65 -18.18
CA PRO A 49 15.82 -5.86 -18.80
C PRO A 49 14.76 -6.51 -17.91
N VAL A 50 13.74 -7.08 -18.55
CA VAL A 50 12.69 -7.86 -17.90
C VAL A 50 13.20 -9.27 -17.64
N GLY A 51 12.96 -9.79 -16.45
CA GLY A 51 13.36 -11.13 -16.08
C GLY A 51 12.72 -11.60 -14.78
N TYR A 52 13.12 -12.79 -14.33
CA TYR A 52 12.71 -13.27 -13.01
C TYR A 52 13.44 -12.52 -11.92
N ASN A 53 12.69 -11.96 -10.99
CA ASN A 53 13.26 -11.32 -9.82
C ASN A 53 13.40 -12.35 -8.69
N SER A 54 14.63 -12.81 -8.45
CA SER A 54 14.94 -13.84 -7.44
C SER A 54 14.79 -13.36 -6.00
N HIS A 55 14.50 -12.08 -5.77
CA HIS A 55 14.26 -11.54 -4.43
C HIS A 55 12.81 -11.70 -3.99
N VAL A 56 11.89 -11.99 -4.92
CA VAL A 56 10.45 -12.09 -4.60
C VAL A 56 10.06 -13.55 -4.38
N PRO A 57 9.31 -13.88 -3.30
CA PRO A 57 8.82 -15.22 -3.08
C PRO A 57 7.96 -15.77 -4.22
N ASP A 58 8.03 -17.09 -4.45
CA ASP A 58 7.30 -17.77 -5.54
C ASP A 58 5.79 -17.54 -5.48
N PHE A 59 5.20 -17.59 -4.28
CA PHE A 59 3.76 -17.41 -4.08
C PHE A 59 3.27 -16.04 -4.57
N ALA A 60 4.10 -15.00 -4.44
CA ALA A 60 3.79 -13.65 -4.83
C ALA A 60 4.04 -13.42 -6.33
N THR A 61 5.14 -13.93 -6.88
CA THR A 61 5.42 -13.77 -8.32
C THR A 61 4.45 -14.55 -9.21
N ARG A 62 3.89 -15.65 -8.69
CA ARG A 62 2.95 -16.49 -9.43
C ARG A 62 1.49 -16.15 -9.15
N ASN A 63 1.20 -15.23 -8.23
CA ASN A 63 -0.13 -14.93 -7.72
C ASN A 63 -0.90 -16.22 -7.42
N PHE A 64 -0.45 -16.96 -6.40
CA PHE A 64 -1.17 -18.14 -5.94
C PHE A 64 -2.61 -17.80 -5.52
N GLU A 65 -2.81 -16.57 -5.05
CA GLU A 65 -4.12 -15.93 -4.90
C GLU A 65 -4.16 -14.60 -5.67
N PRO A 66 -5.36 -14.08 -6.00
CA PRO A 66 -5.51 -12.78 -6.67
C PRO A 66 -4.91 -11.64 -5.85
N PHE A 67 -4.27 -10.68 -6.53
CA PHE A 67 -3.75 -9.49 -5.86
C PHE A 67 -4.92 -8.64 -5.34
N ASN A 68 -5.11 -8.58 -4.02
CA ASN A 68 -6.29 -7.96 -3.43
C ASN A 68 -5.98 -6.89 -2.36
N ARG A 69 -6.96 -6.01 -2.10
CA ARG A 69 -6.82 -4.88 -1.17
C ARG A 69 -6.60 -5.32 0.28
N GLN A 70 -7.32 -6.37 0.68
CA GLN A 70 -7.28 -6.89 2.05
C GLN A 70 -5.89 -7.38 2.42
N ASP A 71 -5.20 -8.08 1.51
CA ASP A 71 -3.85 -8.57 1.71
C ASP A 71 -2.83 -7.44 1.88
N VAL A 72 -2.90 -6.40 1.05
CA VAL A 72 -2.02 -5.24 1.18
C VAL A 72 -2.14 -4.62 2.57
N ALA A 73 -3.36 -4.40 3.05
CA ALA A 73 -3.60 -3.89 4.39
C ALA A 73 -3.15 -4.87 5.48
N ALA A 74 -3.45 -6.17 5.34
CA ALA A 74 -3.10 -7.20 6.31
C ALA A 74 -1.57 -7.37 6.45
N ILE A 75 -0.83 -7.33 5.35
CA ILE A 75 0.63 -7.38 5.32
C ILE A 75 1.20 -6.13 6.01
N ALA A 76 0.70 -4.93 5.70
CA ALA A 76 1.15 -3.70 6.36
C ALA A 76 0.89 -3.75 7.87
N LEU A 77 -0.31 -4.16 8.29
CA LEU A 77 -0.68 -4.32 9.70
C LEU A 77 0.14 -5.40 10.42
N ARG A 78 0.57 -6.46 9.73
CA ARG A 78 1.48 -7.47 10.28
C ARG A 78 2.82 -6.85 10.64
N GLU A 79 3.38 -6.04 9.75
CA GLU A 79 4.65 -5.34 10.02
C GLU A 79 4.50 -4.32 11.14
N TRP A 80 3.42 -3.55 11.15
CA TRP A 80 3.11 -2.61 12.24
C TRP A 80 3.10 -3.30 13.61
N ARG A 81 2.43 -4.45 13.73
CA ARG A 81 2.42 -5.25 14.96
C ARG A 81 3.81 -5.77 15.33
N MET A 82 4.62 -6.16 14.34
CA MET A 82 6.00 -6.59 14.57
C MET A 82 6.85 -5.48 15.21
N PHE A 83 6.60 -4.23 14.84
CA PHE A 83 7.25 -3.05 15.42
C PHE A 83 6.63 -2.60 16.76
N GLY A 84 5.74 -3.39 17.34
CA GLY A 84 5.10 -3.10 18.63
C GLY A 84 3.83 -2.27 18.54
N ALA A 85 3.25 -2.14 17.34
CA ALA A 85 2.02 -1.40 17.07
C ALA A 85 2.05 0.10 17.47
N PRO A 86 3.12 0.86 17.15
CA PRO A 86 3.19 2.28 17.50
C PRO A 86 2.17 3.11 16.71
N VAL A 87 1.60 4.11 17.37
CA VAL A 87 0.73 5.14 16.77
C VAL A 87 1.50 6.46 16.77
N SER A 88 1.48 7.14 15.63
CA SER A 88 2.35 8.28 15.34
C SER A 88 1.49 9.46 14.88
N ASP A 89 0.81 10.08 15.85
CA ASP A 89 -0.17 11.14 15.63
C ASP A 89 0.30 12.56 16.02
N ASP A 90 1.47 12.71 16.65
CA ASP A 90 1.99 14.05 16.97
C ASP A 90 2.39 14.80 15.69
N ASP A 91 2.57 16.11 15.73
CA ASP A 91 3.15 16.83 14.59
C ASP A 91 4.61 16.34 14.37
N PRO A 92 5.00 15.92 13.16
CA PRO A 92 6.36 15.46 12.90
C PRO A 92 7.44 16.53 13.15
N GLU A 93 7.10 17.83 13.17
CA GLU A 93 8.04 18.90 13.50
C GLU A 93 8.31 19.05 15.01
N ASP A 94 7.40 18.56 15.85
CA ASP A 94 7.48 18.72 17.30
C ASP A 94 8.14 17.52 18.01
N ARG A 95 8.59 16.52 17.24
CA ARG A 95 9.10 15.26 17.78
C ARG A 95 10.62 15.28 17.94
N PRO A 96 11.14 15.00 19.14
CA PRO A 96 12.58 14.85 19.33
C PRO A 96 13.07 13.51 18.76
N GLU A 97 14.13 13.56 17.95
CA GLU A 97 14.84 12.36 17.50
C GLU A 97 15.53 11.66 18.69
N PRO A 98 15.45 10.31 18.80
CA PRO A 98 16.18 9.58 19.82
C PRO A 98 17.70 9.80 19.69
N THR A 99 18.33 10.23 20.78
CA THR A 99 19.79 10.48 20.81
C THR A 99 20.61 9.21 21.06
N ASP A 100 19.99 8.17 21.61
CA ASP A 100 20.62 6.86 21.81
C ASP A 100 20.23 5.90 20.68
N PRO A 101 21.19 5.42 19.86
CA PRO A 101 20.94 4.44 18.81
C PRO A 101 20.29 3.13 19.29
N ALA A 102 20.41 2.78 20.57
CA ALA A 102 19.78 1.58 21.14
C ALA A 102 18.27 1.74 21.31
N LEU A 103 17.76 2.97 21.30
CA LEU A 103 16.33 3.27 21.42
C LEU A 103 15.62 3.41 20.06
N LYS A 104 16.37 3.45 18.94
CA LYS A 104 15.80 3.57 17.58
C LYS A 104 15.31 2.19 17.10
N PRO A 105 13.99 1.97 16.90
CA PRO A 105 13.45 0.67 16.49
C PRO A 105 14.15 0.04 15.28
N GLU A 106 14.49 0.83 14.26
CA GLU A 106 15.23 0.34 13.07
C GLU A 106 16.61 -0.26 13.35
N ARG A 107 17.15 -0.07 14.56
CA ARG A 107 18.46 -0.59 14.99
C ARG A 107 18.34 -1.71 16.04
N ILE A 108 17.14 -2.09 16.47
CA ILE A 108 16.94 -3.13 17.50
C ILE A 108 17.11 -4.54 16.90
N PRO A 109 17.59 -5.55 17.67
CA PRO A 109 17.68 -6.93 17.20
C PRO A 109 16.36 -7.45 16.60
N GLY A 110 16.43 -8.07 15.42
CA GLY A 110 15.27 -8.57 14.68
C GLY A 110 14.71 -7.53 13.70
N LEU A 111 14.62 -6.26 14.11
CA LEU A 111 14.01 -5.20 13.29
C LEU A 111 14.95 -4.66 12.22
N TRP A 112 16.25 -4.50 12.52
CA TRP A 112 17.20 -4.03 11.52
C TRP A 112 17.38 -5.03 10.35
N GLN A 113 17.29 -6.33 10.64
CA GLN A 113 17.28 -7.38 9.61
C GLN A 113 15.99 -7.34 8.80
N ARG A 114 14.85 -7.15 9.47
CA ARG A 114 13.55 -7.03 8.80
C ARG A 114 13.53 -5.85 7.81
N ILE A 115 14.17 -4.74 8.15
CA ILE A 115 14.38 -3.62 7.23
C ILE A 115 15.26 -4.04 6.03
N GLY A 116 16.28 -4.86 6.26
CA GLY A 116 17.04 -5.47 5.17
C GLY A 116 16.17 -6.33 4.25
N GLU A 117 15.16 -7.03 4.76
CA GLU A 117 14.20 -7.77 3.94
C GLU A 117 13.28 -6.83 3.15
N TYR A 118 12.92 -5.66 3.69
CA TYR A 118 12.17 -4.64 2.93
C TYR A 118 12.96 -4.14 1.73
N TRP A 119 14.26 -3.87 1.91
CA TRP A 119 15.16 -3.51 0.82
C TRP A 119 15.33 -4.65 -0.18
N TRP A 120 15.66 -5.84 0.30
CA TRP A 120 15.94 -7.00 -0.54
C TRP A 120 14.74 -7.37 -1.42
N ILE A 121 13.59 -7.60 -0.80
CA ILE A 121 12.39 -8.04 -1.50
C ILE A 121 11.79 -6.88 -2.29
N GLY A 122 11.71 -5.68 -1.68
CA GLY A 122 11.06 -4.49 -2.23
C GLY A 122 11.72 -3.90 -3.47
N GLN A 123 13.04 -4.04 -3.60
CA GLN A 123 13.80 -3.45 -4.69
C GLN A 123 14.11 -4.45 -5.81
N ASP A 124 14.41 -3.90 -6.98
CA ASP A 124 14.92 -4.70 -8.10
C ASP A 124 16.35 -5.17 -7.84
N PRO A 125 16.78 -6.33 -8.40
CA PRO A 125 18.01 -6.99 -7.96
C PRO A 125 19.29 -6.22 -8.31
N TYR A 126 19.20 -5.30 -9.26
CA TYR A 126 20.31 -4.45 -9.68
C TYR A 126 20.29 -3.05 -9.05
N GLU A 127 19.32 -2.76 -8.17
CA GLU A 127 19.36 -1.55 -7.35
C GLU A 127 20.40 -1.70 -6.24
N THR A 128 21.17 -0.64 -5.99
CA THR A 128 22.22 -0.67 -4.96
C THR A 128 21.61 -0.81 -3.57
N GLU A 129 20.47 -0.18 -3.38
CA GLU A 129 19.70 -0.13 -2.14
C GLU A 129 19.20 -1.50 -1.70
N ALA A 130 19.11 -2.49 -2.60
CA ALA A 130 18.68 -3.85 -2.25
C ALA A 130 19.57 -4.52 -1.20
N GLY A 131 20.83 -4.08 -1.06
CA GLY A 131 21.77 -4.57 -0.04
C GLY A 131 21.74 -3.80 1.28
N TRP A 132 20.88 -2.78 1.45
CA TRP A 132 20.84 -1.96 2.65
C TRP A 132 20.11 -2.67 3.79
N THR A 133 20.42 -2.25 5.02
CA THR A 133 19.71 -2.69 6.23
C THR A 133 19.47 -1.50 7.16
N GLY A 134 18.84 -1.70 8.31
CA GLY A 134 18.74 -0.65 9.34
C GLY A 134 20.09 -0.22 9.95
N LYS A 135 21.22 -0.85 9.58
CA LYS A 135 22.54 -0.56 10.15
C LYS A 135 23.69 -0.49 9.14
N THR A 136 23.53 -1.05 7.95
CA THR A 136 24.61 -1.24 6.98
C THR A 136 24.21 -0.79 5.58
N ASP A 137 25.19 -0.27 4.85
CA ASP A 137 25.05 -0.04 3.42
C ASP A 137 25.14 -1.35 2.61
N ALA A 138 25.10 -1.23 1.28
CA ALA A 138 25.12 -2.35 0.34
C ALA A 138 26.42 -3.18 0.38
N ASN A 139 27.51 -2.62 0.91
CA ASN A 139 28.78 -3.32 1.08
C ASN A 139 28.89 -4.00 2.46
N GLY A 140 27.84 -3.92 3.28
CA GLY A 140 27.87 -4.38 4.67
C GLY A 140 28.60 -3.42 5.62
N THR A 141 28.92 -2.19 5.18
CA THR A 141 29.60 -1.21 6.03
C THR A 141 28.59 -0.58 6.97
N ARG A 142 28.88 -0.63 8.28
CA ARG A 142 28.02 -0.04 9.30
C ARG A 142 28.09 1.49 9.28
N PHE A 143 26.92 2.14 9.27
CA PHE A 143 26.83 3.59 9.41
C PHE A 143 26.42 4.02 10.83
N GLU A 144 26.80 5.25 11.18
CA GLU A 144 26.42 5.91 12.44
C GLU A 144 24.95 6.31 12.41
N ALA A 145 24.28 6.29 13.58
CA ALA A 145 22.85 6.56 13.68
C ALA A 145 22.46 8.00 13.24
N VAL A 146 23.38 8.96 13.37
CA VAL A 146 23.19 10.33 12.87
C VAL A 146 23.07 10.40 11.34
N HIS A 147 23.31 9.29 10.64
CA HIS A 147 23.16 9.17 9.19
C HIS A 147 21.95 8.32 8.77
N ASP A 148 21.11 7.85 9.70
CA ASP A 148 19.96 6.99 9.42
C ASP A 148 19.04 7.60 8.33
N GLY A 149 18.82 8.92 8.35
CA GLY A 149 18.01 9.62 7.33
C GLY A 149 18.54 9.53 5.89
N ARG A 150 19.79 9.12 5.67
CA ARG A 150 20.35 8.83 4.32
C ARG A 150 19.94 7.46 3.79
N TYR A 151 19.46 6.59 4.67
CA TYR A 151 19.05 5.20 4.41
C TYR A 151 17.55 5.02 4.67
N ALA A 152 16.77 6.09 4.45
CA ALA A 152 15.34 6.10 4.74
C ALA A 152 14.59 5.03 3.95
N TRP A 153 13.92 4.11 4.64
CA TRP A 153 13.40 2.86 4.07
C TRP A 153 11.87 2.86 3.85
N SER A 154 11.22 4.01 4.05
CA SER A 154 9.76 4.16 3.88
C SER A 154 9.24 3.71 2.50
N ALA A 155 9.93 4.05 1.41
CA ALA A 155 9.51 3.63 0.06
C ALA A 155 9.81 2.14 -0.22
N ALA A 156 10.88 1.61 0.36
CA ALA A 156 11.19 0.19 0.30
C ALA A 156 10.15 -0.65 1.03
N PHE A 157 9.65 -0.17 2.17
CA PHE A 157 8.53 -0.79 2.87
C PHE A 157 7.27 -0.86 2.01
N ILE A 158 6.87 0.23 1.34
CA ILE A 158 5.70 0.21 0.44
C ILE A 158 5.93 -0.78 -0.72
N SER A 159 7.11 -0.76 -1.32
CA SER A 159 7.47 -1.68 -2.40
C SER A 159 7.46 -3.15 -1.93
N TYR A 160 7.93 -3.41 -0.71
CA TYR A 160 7.87 -4.71 -0.05
C TYR A 160 6.43 -5.20 0.08
N VAL A 161 5.53 -4.39 0.64
CA VAL A 161 4.12 -4.77 0.83
C VAL A 161 3.47 -5.10 -0.51
N MET A 162 3.65 -4.23 -1.52
CA MET A 162 3.07 -4.42 -2.84
C MET A 162 3.63 -5.66 -3.55
N ARG A 163 4.92 -5.98 -3.37
CA ARG A 163 5.49 -7.23 -3.91
C ARG A 163 4.93 -8.45 -3.24
N VAL A 164 4.92 -8.49 -1.92
CA VAL A 164 4.44 -9.66 -1.17
C VAL A 164 2.96 -9.91 -1.43
N ALA A 165 2.17 -8.87 -1.67
CA ALA A 165 0.76 -8.99 -2.07
C ALA A 165 0.55 -9.46 -3.53
N GLY A 166 1.60 -9.54 -4.35
CA GLY A 166 1.49 -10.02 -5.74
C GLY A 166 1.14 -8.95 -6.78
N ALA A 167 1.51 -7.69 -6.54
CA ALA A 167 1.28 -6.61 -7.51
C ALA A 167 2.04 -6.83 -8.84
N ASN A 168 3.19 -7.53 -8.81
CA ASN A 168 4.04 -7.79 -9.98
C ASN A 168 4.30 -6.51 -10.80
N ASP A 169 3.98 -6.52 -12.09
CA ASP A 169 4.19 -5.41 -13.03
C ASP A 169 3.22 -4.23 -12.86
N ARG A 170 2.31 -4.30 -11.87
CA ARG A 170 1.28 -3.27 -11.63
C ARG A 170 1.74 -2.15 -10.70
N PHE A 171 2.90 -2.29 -10.06
CA PHE A 171 3.41 -1.28 -9.15
C PHE A 171 4.82 -0.80 -9.56
N PRO A 172 5.06 0.53 -9.64
CA PRO A 172 6.38 1.08 -9.97
C PRO A 172 7.29 1.08 -8.72
N TYR A 173 7.94 -0.07 -8.47
CA TYR A 173 8.85 -0.26 -7.34
C TYR A 173 10.03 0.69 -7.37
N SER A 174 10.39 1.25 -6.21
CA SER A 174 11.50 2.21 -6.13
C SER A 174 11.98 2.42 -4.69
N PRO A 175 13.25 2.81 -4.49
CA PRO A 175 13.73 3.33 -3.21
C PRO A 175 13.17 4.73 -2.89
N ASN A 176 12.40 5.36 -3.80
CA ASN A 176 11.92 6.74 -3.66
C ASN A 176 10.41 6.89 -3.86
N HIS A 177 9.73 7.59 -2.93
CA HIS A 177 8.29 7.87 -3.03
C HIS A 177 7.88 8.65 -4.27
N ALA A 178 8.68 9.65 -4.67
CA ALA A 178 8.38 10.47 -5.84
C ALA A 178 8.28 9.65 -7.14
N THR A 179 8.93 8.48 -7.22
CA THR A 179 8.89 7.61 -8.40
C THR A 179 7.47 7.13 -8.67
N TYR A 180 6.82 6.49 -7.69
CA TYR A 180 5.47 5.98 -7.91
C TYR A 180 4.41 7.09 -7.90
N ILE A 181 4.63 8.19 -7.17
CA ILE A 181 3.75 9.36 -7.27
C ILE A 181 3.76 9.91 -8.71
N ASN A 182 4.95 10.17 -9.27
CA ASN A 182 5.06 10.71 -10.62
C ASN A 182 4.63 9.72 -11.70
N ALA A 183 4.90 8.42 -11.54
CA ALA A 183 4.46 7.40 -12.48
C ALA A 183 2.92 7.26 -12.52
N ALA A 184 2.25 7.39 -11.37
CA ALA A 184 0.80 7.39 -11.29
C ALA A 184 0.20 8.67 -11.86
N ALA A 185 0.75 9.84 -11.51
CA ALA A 185 0.26 11.14 -11.98
C ALA A 185 0.52 11.39 -13.48
N SER A 186 1.59 10.82 -14.04
CA SER A 186 1.87 10.90 -15.48
C SER A 186 1.00 9.97 -16.33
N GLY A 187 0.28 9.03 -15.69
CA GLY A 187 -0.47 7.98 -16.39
C GLY A 187 0.43 6.91 -17.04
N GLN A 188 1.73 6.89 -16.72
CA GLN A 188 2.66 5.89 -17.24
C GLN A 188 2.51 4.53 -16.54
N SER A 189 1.99 4.50 -15.30
CA SER A 189 1.67 3.26 -14.60
C SER A 189 0.33 2.68 -15.07
N SER A 190 0.33 1.41 -15.44
CA SER A 190 -0.88 0.67 -15.82
C SER A 190 -1.69 0.17 -14.62
N GLY A 191 -1.08 0.15 -13.43
CA GLY A 191 -1.67 -0.42 -12.22
C GLY A 191 -1.84 0.56 -11.07
N VAL A 192 -1.42 1.82 -11.21
CA VAL A 192 -1.59 2.86 -10.18
C VAL A 192 -2.07 4.16 -10.83
N SER A 193 -3.11 4.77 -10.26
CA SER A 193 -3.66 6.05 -10.69
C SER A 193 -3.57 7.08 -9.57
N ALA A 194 -3.30 8.34 -9.91
CA ALA A 194 -3.25 9.43 -8.95
C ALA A 194 -4.58 10.20 -8.92
N HIS A 195 -5.09 10.49 -7.72
CA HIS A 195 -6.33 11.22 -7.49
C HIS A 195 -6.12 12.43 -6.60
N ASP A 196 -6.89 13.49 -6.87
CA ASP A 196 -6.95 14.69 -6.04
C ASP A 196 -7.61 14.34 -4.69
N PRO A 197 -6.91 14.57 -3.56
CA PRO A 197 -7.44 14.32 -2.22
C PRO A 197 -8.78 15.02 -1.90
N GLY A 198 -9.08 16.14 -2.56
CA GLY A 198 -10.33 16.89 -2.39
C GLY A 198 -11.53 16.29 -3.12
N SER A 199 -11.28 15.38 -4.07
CA SER A 199 -12.31 14.81 -4.96
C SER A 199 -12.50 13.29 -4.81
N TYR A 200 -11.52 12.59 -4.23
CA TYR A 200 -11.50 11.15 -4.09
C TYR A 200 -11.54 10.72 -2.62
N THR A 201 -12.38 9.74 -2.29
CA THR A 201 -12.44 9.12 -0.96
C THR A 201 -11.49 7.90 -0.95
N PRO A 202 -10.41 7.91 -0.15
CA PRO A 202 -9.50 6.78 -0.05
C PRO A 202 -10.18 5.49 0.39
N LYS A 203 -9.70 4.37 -0.15
CA LYS A 203 -10.14 3.02 0.20
C LYS A 203 -8.99 2.24 0.81
N ILE A 204 -9.31 1.15 1.52
CA ILE A 204 -8.30 0.20 2.01
C ILE A 204 -7.39 -0.24 0.85
N GLY A 205 -6.09 -0.25 1.10
CA GLY A 205 -5.05 -0.58 0.12
C GLY A 205 -4.61 0.57 -0.78
N ASP A 206 -5.26 1.74 -0.75
CA ASP A 206 -4.72 2.92 -1.43
C ASP A 206 -3.52 3.48 -0.68
N LEU A 207 -2.70 4.29 -1.36
CA LEU A 207 -1.61 5.05 -0.73
C LEU A 207 -2.02 6.50 -0.57
N ILE A 208 -1.72 7.10 0.58
CA ILE A 208 -1.85 8.55 0.79
C ILE A 208 -0.44 9.13 0.93
N CYS A 209 -0.14 10.18 0.17
CA CYS A 209 1.20 10.70 0.03
C CYS A 209 1.29 12.20 0.33
N VAL A 210 2.43 12.62 0.88
CA VAL A 210 2.75 14.00 1.22
C VAL A 210 4.19 14.32 0.85
N GLY A 211 4.44 15.55 0.40
CA GLY A 211 5.80 16.08 0.26
C GLY A 211 6.41 16.41 1.62
N ARG A 212 7.70 16.12 1.84
CA ARG A 212 8.39 16.35 3.12
C ARG A 212 9.54 17.36 2.99
N GLY A 213 9.94 17.95 4.12
CA GLY A 213 11.01 18.94 4.18
C GLY A 213 10.78 20.10 3.18
N ARG A 214 11.74 20.31 2.27
CA ARG A 214 11.64 21.35 1.23
C ARG A 214 10.49 21.18 0.23
N SER A 215 9.80 20.04 0.25
CA SER A 215 8.73 19.70 -0.70
C SER A 215 7.33 19.69 -0.07
N LYS A 216 7.17 20.21 1.16
CA LYS A 216 5.87 20.33 1.84
C LYS A 216 4.82 21.13 1.06
N THR A 217 5.25 21.94 0.09
CA THR A 217 4.37 22.76 -0.75
C THR A 217 3.93 22.07 -2.04
N VAL A 218 4.33 20.81 -2.28
CA VAL A 218 3.88 20.06 -3.46
C VAL A 218 2.39 19.76 -3.32
N THR A 219 1.60 20.17 -4.31
CA THR A 219 0.15 19.91 -4.39
C THR A 219 -0.17 18.95 -5.53
N PHE A 220 -1.39 18.40 -5.55
CA PHE A 220 -1.85 17.51 -6.62
C PHE A 220 -1.66 18.13 -8.02
N SER A 221 -2.01 19.40 -8.19
CA SER A 221 -1.89 20.14 -9.46
C SER A 221 -0.46 20.34 -9.96
N MET A 222 0.55 20.12 -9.13
CA MET A 222 1.96 20.15 -9.53
C MET A 222 2.48 18.81 -10.04
N LEU A 223 1.68 17.75 -9.92
CA LEU A 223 2.06 16.40 -10.33
C LEU A 223 1.66 16.12 -11.80
N PRO A 224 2.45 15.31 -12.53
CA PRO A 224 3.77 14.81 -12.15
C PRO A 224 4.83 15.93 -12.16
N THR A 225 5.81 15.85 -11.26
CA THR A 225 6.97 16.76 -11.29
C THR A 225 8.02 16.25 -12.30
N SER A 226 8.81 17.16 -12.87
CA SER A 226 9.97 16.81 -13.72
C SER A 226 11.20 16.34 -12.94
N TYR A 227 11.13 16.34 -11.61
CA TYR A 227 12.22 16.03 -10.70
C TYR A 227 11.74 15.14 -9.55
N GLY A 228 12.63 14.33 -8.98
CA GLY A 228 12.35 13.61 -7.74
C GLY A 228 12.28 14.57 -6.54
N PHE A 229 11.34 14.34 -5.63
CA PHE A 229 11.15 15.17 -4.44
C PHE A 229 11.08 14.32 -3.16
N PRO A 230 11.54 14.83 -2.00
CA PRO A 230 11.31 14.16 -0.74
C PRO A 230 9.80 14.03 -0.49
N ALA A 231 9.35 12.80 -0.28
CA ALA A 231 7.97 12.50 0.05
C ALA A 231 7.90 11.35 1.05
N HIS A 232 6.70 11.14 1.59
CA HIS A 232 6.33 10.00 2.40
C HIS A 232 4.92 9.55 1.99
N CYS A 233 4.66 8.25 2.06
CA CYS A 233 3.35 7.68 1.82
C CYS A 233 3.07 6.57 2.83
N GLY A 234 1.81 6.39 3.19
CA GLY A 234 1.31 5.25 3.96
C GLY A 234 0.18 4.53 3.24
N ILE A 235 -0.01 3.26 3.59
CA ILE A 235 -1.07 2.39 3.06
C ILE A 235 -2.32 2.55 3.93
N VAL A 236 -3.46 2.86 3.33
CA VAL A 236 -4.75 2.89 4.03
C VAL A 236 -5.10 1.49 4.52
N ALA A 237 -5.15 1.32 5.84
CA ALA A 237 -5.40 0.05 6.50
C ALA A 237 -6.82 -0.04 7.11
N ALA A 238 -7.43 1.10 7.44
CA ALA A 238 -8.80 1.19 7.91
C ALA A 238 -9.42 2.51 7.46
N VAL A 239 -10.75 2.54 7.30
CA VAL A 239 -11.53 3.69 6.82
C VAL A 239 -12.81 3.83 7.64
N ASN A 240 -13.49 4.98 7.53
CA ASN A 240 -14.78 5.26 8.19
C ASN A 240 -14.72 5.13 9.71
N GLN A 241 -13.59 5.51 10.31
CA GLN A 241 -13.44 5.54 11.77
C GLN A 241 -14.03 6.86 12.30
N ASN A 242 -14.48 6.84 13.55
CA ASN A 242 -14.97 8.01 14.25
C ASN A 242 -14.58 7.91 15.73
N ASP A 243 -13.40 8.42 16.07
CA ASP A 243 -12.85 8.37 17.42
C ASP A 243 -12.08 9.64 17.79
N GLN A 244 -11.81 9.84 19.07
CA GLN A 244 -10.93 10.92 19.51
C GLN A 244 -9.46 10.61 19.16
N PRO A 245 -8.64 11.64 18.87
CA PRO A 245 -8.94 13.07 18.98
C PRO A 245 -9.50 13.71 17.69
N PHE A 246 -9.51 13.00 16.56
CA PHE A 246 -9.75 13.60 15.25
C PHE A 246 -11.21 13.58 14.79
N GLY A 247 -12.06 12.77 15.42
CA GLY A 247 -13.43 12.51 14.97
C GLY A 247 -13.40 11.59 13.75
N HIS A 248 -13.93 12.05 12.63
CA HIS A 248 -13.88 11.28 11.38
C HIS A 248 -12.43 11.12 10.91
N GLU A 249 -12.01 9.88 10.72
CA GLU A 249 -10.64 9.55 10.33
C GLU A 249 -10.54 8.25 9.54
N LEU A 250 -9.36 8.03 8.97
CA LEU A 250 -8.89 6.75 8.47
C LEU A 250 -7.51 6.45 9.06
N SER A 251 -7.07 5.19 9.01
CA SER A 251 -5.74 4.80 9.47
C SER A 251 -4.85 4.44 8.30
N ILE A 252 -3.64 4.99 8.27
CA ILE A 252 -2.58 4.56 7.36
C ILE A 252 -1.44 3.86 8.12
N VAL A 253 -0.78 2.91 7.46
CA VAL A 253 0.46 2.30 7.95
C VAL A 253 1.62 2.68 7.02
N GLY A 254 2.64 3.30 7.60
CA GLY A 254 3.85 3.74 6.90
C GLY A 254 5.10 3.14 7.53
N GLY A 255 6.12 2.89 6.70
CA GLY A 255 7.45 2.48 7.16
C GLY A 255 8.34 3.69 7.42
N ASN A 256 9.30 3.56 8.32
CA ASN A 256 10.26 4.59 8.70
C ASN A 256 9.60 5.90 9.17
N VAL A 257 8.50 5.76 9.91
CA VAL A 257 7.91 6.84 10.70
C VAL A 257 8.37 6.63 12.14
N ASP A 258 9.13 7.57 12.67
CA ASP A 258 9.84 7.45 13.96
C ASP A 258 10.69 6.17 14.03
N ASP A 259 11.45 5.91 12.95
CA ASP A 259 12.30 4.73 12.78
C ASP A 259 11.56 3.37 12.87
N ALA A 260 10.23 3.37 12.74
CA ALA A 260 9.40 2.18 12.87
C ALA A 260 8.40 2.01 11.71
N VAL A 261 7.71 0.87 11.68
CA VAL A 261 6.45 0.75 10.95
C VAL A 261 5.35 1.21 11.89
N SER A 262 4.73 2.35 11.57
CA SER A 262 3.80 3.05 12.47
C SER A 262 2.46 3.28 11.80
N LEU A 263 1.42 3.34 12.63
CA LEU A 263 0.09 3.76 12.23
C LEU A 263 -0.04 5.28 12.44
N THR A 264 -0.68 5.96 11.50
CA THR A 264 -1.07 7.37 11.64
C THR A 264 -2.57 7.47 11.35
N HIS A 265 -3.32 8.14 12.23
CA HIS A 265 -4.71 8.48 11.96
C HIS A 265 -4.73 9.75 11.11
N VAL A 266 -5.49 9.73 10.02
CA VAL A 266 -5.63 10.86 9.09
C VAL A 266 -7.05 11.41 9.21
N PRO A 267 -7.24 12.65 9.67
CA PRO A 267 -8.54 13.30 9.71
C PRO A 267 -9.23 13.33 8.35
N THR A 268 -10.55 13.12 8.35
CA THR A 268 -11.39 13.16 7.16
C THR A 268 -12.64 14.02 7.37
N ASP A 269 -13.32 14.35 6.27
CA ASP A 269 -14.73 14.77 6.36
C ASP A 269 -15.65 13.57 6.66
N ALA A 270 -16.96 13.83 6.78
CA ALA A 270 -17.98 12.80 7.00
C ALA A 270 -18.14 11.82 5.82
N ASN A 271 -17.57 12.12 4.65
CA ASN A 271 -17.57 11.25 3.47
C ASN A 271 -16.23 10.49 3.30
N GLY A 272 -15.31 10.61 4.27
CA GLY A 272 -14.01 9.97 4.25
C GLY A 272 -12.96 10.63 3.37
N ARG A 273 -13.19 11.85 2.84
CA ARG A 273 -12.17 12.60 2.09
C ARG A 273 -11.18 13.23 3.04
N ILE A 274 -9.91 13.26 2.66
CA ILE A 274 -8.81 13.79 3.49
C ILE A 274 -8.50 15.27 3.22
N ALA A 275 -9.15 15.86 2.22
CA ALA A 275 -9.04 17.29 1.92
C ALA A 275 -10.39 17.85 1.44
N ASP A 276 -10.55 19.16 1.52
CA ASP A 276 -11.69 19.85 0.97
C ASP A 276 -11.59 20.02 -0.56
N GLY A 277 -12.66 20.53 -1.19
CA GLY A 277 -12.70 20.73 -2.65
C GLY A 277 -11.70 21.77 -3.20
N SER A 278 -10.97 22.50 -2.33
CA SER A 278 -9.86 23.38 -2.73
C SER A 278 -8.49 22.68 -2.66
N GLY A 279 -8.45 21.44 -2.17
CA GLY A 279 -7.23 20.68 -1.93
C GLY A 279 -6.60 20.97 -0.56
N HIS A 280 -7.30 21.66 0.35
CA HIS A 280 -6.82 21.89 1.70
C HIS A 280 -7.04 20.64 2.56
N SER A 281 -5.95 20.06 3.07
CA SER A 281 -5.97 18.89 3.95
C SER A 281 -6.74 19.17 5.23
N TYR A 282 -7.57 18.22 5.68
CA TYR A 282 -8.17 18.27 7.03
C TYR A 282 -7.16 17.95 8.14
N ASP A 283 -6.01 17.39 7.76
CA ASP A 283 -4.90 17.12 8.65
C ASP A 283 -3.96 18.33 8.72
N SER A 284 -3.96 19.06 9.84
CA SER A 284 -3.08 20.22 10.01
C SER A 284 -1.59 19.86 10.06
N ARG A 285 -1.25 18.60 10.37
CA ARG A 285 0.14 18.11 10.46
C ARG A 285 0.70 17.81 9.07
N TYR A 286 -0.17 17.44 8.13
CA TYR A 286 0.22 16.93 6.82
C TYR A 286 -0.62 17.53 5.69
N PRO A 287 -0.01 18.31 4.78
CA PRO A 287 -0.66 18.75 3.55
C PRO A 287 -0.67 17.61 2.51
N TRP A 288 -1.49 16.57 2.74
CA TRP A 288 -1.61 15.41 1.85
C TRP A 288 -1.84 15.86 0.41
N CYS A 289 -0.94 15.47 -0.50
CA CYS A 289 -0.89 16.04 -1.84
C CYS A 289 -1.51 15.14 -2.91
N VAL A 290 -1.64 13.84 -2.66
CA VAL A 290 -2.20 12.87 -3.61
C VAL A 290 -2.65 11.58 -2.93
N VAL A 291 -3.72 10.98 -3.45
CA VAL A 291 -4.12 9.60 -3.16
C VAL A 291 -3.77 8.73 -4.37
N LEU A 292 -3.04 7.64 -4.18
CA LEU A 292 -2.71 6.68 -5.23
C LEU A 292 -3.63 5.45 -5.11
N GLU A 293 -4.53 5.30 -6.07
CA GLU A 293 -5.38 4.13 -6.19
C GLU A 293 -4.63 3.04 -6.96
N VAL A 294 -4.43 1.89 -6.29
CA VAL A 294 -3.85 0.71 -6.92
C VAL A 294 -4.95 -0.14 -7.54
N ARG A 295 -4.68 -0.69 -8.72
CA ARG A 295 -5.60 -1.57 -9.44
C ARG A 295 -5.43 -3.02 -8.95
N TYR A 296 -6.40 -3.46 -8.16
CA TYR A 296 -6.48 -4.81 -7.61
C TYR A 296 -7.30 -5.75 -8.51
N ASP A 297 -7.06 -7.04 -8.35
CA ASP A 297 -7.88 -8.11 -8.96
C ASP A 297 -9.17 -8.35 -8.16
N ALA A 298 -9.14 -8.09 -6.85
CA ALA A 298 -10.27 -8.24 -5.93
C ALA A 298 -10.15 -7.28 -4.74
N ASP A 299 -11.25 -7.04 -4.03
CA ASP A 299 -11.23 -6.24 -2.80
C ASP A 299 -10.94 -7.07 -1.55
N GLN A 300 -11.25 -8.37 -1.57
CA GLN A 300 -11.08 -9.30 -0.45
C GLN A 300 -10.52 -10.64 -0.94
N GLU A 301 -9.96 -11.42 -0.03
CA GLU A 301 -9.51 -12.78 -0.28
C GLU A 301 -10.71 -13.65 -0.74
N PRO A 302 -10.66 -14.30 -1.93
CA PRO A 302 -11.81 -15.01 -2.48
C PRO A 302 -12.22 -16.24 -1.64
N ASP A 303 -11.24 -16.96 -1.08
CA ASP A 303 -11.42 -18.32 -0.57
C ASP A 303 -10.82 -18.52 0.85
N SER A 304 -10.97 -17.53 1.75
CA SER A 304 -10.50 -17.59 3.15
C SER A 304 -11.17 -18.71 3.98
N GLY A 305 -10.72 -19.95 3.81
CA GLY A 305 -11.15 -21.12 4.59
C GLY A 305 -11.98 -22.17 3.86
N MET A 306 -11.92 -22.23 2.52
CA MET A 306 -12.41 -23.39 1.75
C MET A 306 -11.40 -24.54 1.68
#